data_AF-A0A7X7SGH2-F1
#
_entry.id   AF-A0A7X7SGH2-F1
#
_cell.length_a   1.000
_cell.length_b   1.000
_cell.length_c   1.000
_cell.angle_alpha   90.00
_cell.angle_beta   90.00
_cell.angle_gamma   90.00
#
_symmetry.space_group_name_H-M   'P 1'
#
loop_
_entity.id
_entity.type
_entity.pdbx_description
1 polymer ?
#
loop_
_entity_poly.entity_id
_entity_poly.type
_entity_poly.pdbx_seq_one_letter_code
_entity_poly.pdbx_strand_id
1 'polypeptide(L)'
;MALSIRTRRRSCVMAIVAIGIALVVVLASCVGTKEPASARSVVDDYVAALNDDDLEAAAETTSYPNAAKDTLEQVWEGLSPGEATFRVTQFMELGATSSYFTLSALWNFGEDRDWTYQVQGSVRKLSVGWRISWDPEVVAPMLGDGSVLKFDRSYTGIPVVLDHHGGVMMTEQTINSIVLDPSQMPDPVDTTNRLAEAIAPVAPLITGESMRADMEKNPGEKVTAVRLRDGDFAYLESRFQIPGVVVEKEPTLIMS
;
A
#
# COMPACT_ATOMS: atom_id res chain seq x y z
N MET A 1 73.43 16.51 -65.00
CA MET A 1 73.13 17.19 -66.27
C MET A 1 71.88 18.04 -66.03
N ALA A 2 72.04 19.36 -66.02
CA ALA A 2 71.05 20.34 -65.61
C ALA A 2 70.44 21.04 -66.84
N LEU A 3 69.17 21.45 -66.74
CA LEU A 3 68.46 22.54 -67.43
C LEU A 3 67.01 22.50 -66.86
N SER A 4 66.23 23.54 -66.54
CA SER A 4 66.18 24.99 -66.78
C SER A 4 65.01 25.50 -65.88
N ILE A 5 65.19 26.31 -64.84
CA ILE A 5 65.13 27.78 -64.70
C ILE A 5 63.85 28.52 -65.17
N ARG A 6 63.07 28.94 -64.14
CA ARG A 6 62.27 30.20 -63.90
C ARG A 6 61.04 30.50 -64.80
N THR A 7 59.93 31.08 -64.30
CA THR A 7 59.85 32.29 -63.46
C THR A 7 58.47 32.52 -62.79
N ARG A 8 58.50 32.92 -61.51
CA ARG A 8 57.82 34.05 -60.82
C ARG A 8 56.27 34.19 -60.76
N ARG A 9 55.86 34.25 -59.47
CA ARG A 9 55.17 35.35 -58.75
C ARG A 9 53.63 35.40 -58.70
N ARG A 10 53.19 35.46 -57.43
CA ARG A 10 52.21 36.36 -56.80
C ARG A 10 50.75 35.90 -56.77
N SER A 11 50.36 35.62 -55.52
CA SER A 11 49.06 35.64 -54.90
C SER A 11 48.00 36.51 -55.58
N CYS A 12 46.81 35.94 -55.76
CA CYS A 12 45.55 36.67 -55.67
C CYS A 12 44.60 35.84 -54.79
N VAL A 13 44.30 36.43 -53.64
CA VAL A 13 43.16 36.10 -52.78
C VAL A 13 41.89 36.41 -53.57
N MET A 14 40.96 35.46 -53.68
CA MET A 14 39.55 35.79 -53.76
C MET A 14 38.72 34.67 -53.14
N ALA A 15 37.89 35.09 -52.21
CA ALA A 15 37.11 34.27 -51.31
C ALA A 15 35.70 33.96 -51.87
N ILE A 16 34.97 33.19 -51.05
CA ILE A 16 33.51 33.10 -50.92
C ILE A 16 32.84 31.98 -51.74
N VAL A 17 32.34 30.95 -51.04
CA VAL A 17 30.92 30.57 -50.83
C VAL A 17 30.86 29.12 -50.33
N ALA A 18 30.08 28.91 -49.26
CA ALA A 18 29.88 27.69 -48.50
C ALA A 18 29.22 26.53 -49.26
N ILE A 19 29.50 25.29 -48.84
CA ILE A 19 28.57 24.14 -48.74
C ILE A 19 29.15 23.19 -47.67
N GLY A 20 28.40 22.95 -46.60
CA GLY A 20 28.71 21.98 -45.57
C GLY A 20 28.03 20.64 -45.84
N ILE A 21 28.74 19.52 -45.61
CA ILE A 21 28.16 18.17 -45.49
C ILE A 21 28.99 17.38 -44.46
N ALA A 22 28.30 17.03 -43.36
CA ALA A 22 28.41 15.86 -42.49
C ALA A 22 29.80 15.22 -42.25
N LEU A 23 30.37 15.49 -41.06
CA LEU A 23 31.31 14.58 -40.42
C LEU A 23 30.51 13.46 -39.74
N VAL A 24 30.50 12.27 -40.33
CA VAL A 24 29.91 11.07 -39.74
C VAL A 24 30.76 10.64 -38.54
N VAL A 25 30.20 10.78 -37.35
CA VAL A 25 30.76 10.21 -36.12
C VAL A 25 30.49 8.70 -36.13
N VAL A 26 31.51 7.91 -36.43
CA VAL A 26 31.49 6.46 -36.21
C VAL A 26 31.84 6.22 -34.74
N LEU A 27 30.83 6.18 -33.88
CA LEU A 27 30.93 5.52 -32.57
C LEU A 27 30.70 4.03 -32.82
N ALA A 28 31.78 3.32 -33.14
CA ALA A 28 31.80 1.87 -33.06
C ALA A 28 31.55 1.48 -31.61
N SER A 29 30.32 1.04 -31.35
CA SER A 29 29.88 0.54 -30.05
C SER A 29 30.72 -0.67 -29.68
N CYS A 30 31.35 -0.63 -28.50
CA CYS A 30 31.86 -1.81 -27.81
C CYS A 30 30.66 -2.65 -27.36
N VAL A 31 29.99 -3.33 -28.29
CA VAL A 31 29.03 -4.38 -27.95
C VAL A 31 29.87 -5.61 -27.62
N GLY A 32 30.23 -5.75 -26.35
CA GLY A 32 30.60 -7.05 -25.81
C GLY A 32 29.51 -8.02 -26.22
N THR A 33 29.89 -9.08 -26.94
CA THR A 33 28.97 -10.14 -27.34
C THR A 33 28.46 -10.80 -26.06
N LYS A 34 27.37 -10.28 -25.48
CA LYS A 34 26.64 -10.99 -24.43
C LYS A 34 26.27 -12.33 -25.03
N GLU A 35 26.71 -13.40 -24.38
CA GLU A 35 26.25 -14.74 -24.75
C GLU A 35 24.72 -14.74 -24.79
N PRO A 36 24.08 -15.51 -25.70
CA PRO A 36 22.64 -15.60 -25.73
C PRO A 36 22.12 -15.98 -24.34
N ALA A 37 21.17 -15.22 -23.81
CA ALA A 37 20.59 -15.49 -22.50
C ALA A 37 20.13 -16.95 -22.39
N SER A 38 20.46 -17.61 -21.28
CA SER A 38 19.97 -18.94 -20.95
C SER A 38 18.70 -18.85 -20.11
N ALA A 39 17.97 -19.95 -19.94
CA ALA A 39 16.82 -19.97 -19.03
C ALA A 39 17.23 -19.58 -17.61
N ARG A 40 18.41 -20.04 -17.15
CA ARG A 40 18.93 -19.74 -15.82
C ARG A 40 19.31 -18.27 -15.68
N SER A 41 20.03 -17.70 -16.65
CA SER A 41 20.46 -16.30 -16.57
C SER A 41 19.28 -15.35 -16.52
N VAL A 42 18.16 -15.65 -17.20
CA VAL A 42 16.93 -14.84 -17.11
C VAL A 42 16.35 -14.82 -15.69
N VAL A 43 16.40 -15.94 -14.95
CA VAL A 43 15.95 -15.97 -13.55
C VAL A 43 16.91 -15.21 -12.65
N ASP A 44 18.23 -15.36 -12.89
CA ASP A 44 19.24 -14.65 -12.10
C ASP A 44 19.16 -13.13 -12.33
N ASP A 45 18.94 -12.68 -13.58
CA ASP A 45 18.74 -11.28 -13.93
C ASP A 45 17.46 -10.72 -13.30
N TYR A 46 16.37 -11.50 -13.30
CA TYR A 46 15.12 -11.13 -12.62
C TYR A 46 15.33 -10.94 -11.12
N VAL A 47 15.96 -11.90 -10.45
CA VAL A 47 16.23 -11.83 -9.01
C VAL A 47 17.18 -10.68 -8.67
N ALA A 48 18.20 -10.44 -9.49
CA ALA A 48 19.10 -9.30 -9.32
C ALA A 48 18.33 -7.98 -9.40
N ALA A 49 17.50 -7.80 -10.43
CA ALA A 49 16.70 -6.61 -10.61
C ALA A 49 15.69 -6.39 -9.47
N LEU A 50 15.03 -7.44 -8.97
CA LEU A 50 14.17 -7.34 -7.78
C LEU A 50 14.95 -6.90 -6.53
N ASN A 51 16.17 -7.40 -6.34
CA ASN A 51 17.00 -7.06 -5.19
C ASN A 51 17.63 -5.66 -5.26
N ASP A 52 17.76 -5.11 -6.47
CA ASP A 52 18.24 -3.75 -6.72
C ASP A 52 17.10 -2.72 -6.78
N ASP A 53 15.86 -3.13 -6.49
CA ASP A 53 14.63 -2.36 -6.65
C ASP A 53 14.41 -1.81 -8.09
N ASP A 54 15.03 -2.44 -9.09
CA ASP A 54 14.86 -2.11 -10.52
C ASP A 54 13.68 -2.89 -11.11
N LEU A 55 12.47 -2.43 -10.79
CA LEU A 55 11.22 -3.09 -11.16
C LEU A 55 11.00 -3.10 -12.68
N GLU A 56 11.55 -2.13 -13.40
CA GLU A 56 11.51 -2.07 -14.86
C GLU A 56 12.39 -3.15 -15.47
N ALA A 57 13.65 -3.27 -15.04
CA ALA A 57 14.53 -4.34 -15.50
C ALA A 57 13.98 -5.73 -15.15
N ALA A 58 13.39 -5.90 -13.97
CA ALA A 58 12.74 -7.15 -13.57
C ALA A 58 11.58 -7.47 -14.52
N ALA A 59 10.70 -6.51 -14.78
CA ALA A 59 9.55 -6.68 -15.67
C ALA A 59 9.95 -7.07 -17.11
N GLU A 60 11.03 -6.51 -17.65
CA GLU A 60 11.53 -6.81 -19.01
C GLU A 60 11.95 -8.28 -19.21
N THR A 61 12.31 -8.98 -18.14
CA THR A 61 12.65 -10.42 -18.19
C THR A 61 11.42 -11.34 -18.33
N THR A 62 10.21 -10.80 -18.19
CA THR A 62 8.96 -11.55 -18.16
C THR A 62 8.28 -11.62 -19.53
N SER A 63 7.33 -12.55 -19.70
CA SER A 63 6.57 -12.66 -20.94
C SER A 63 5.48 -11.60 -21.11
N TYR A 64 5.22 -10.78 -20.09
CA TYR A 64 4.28 -9.66 -20.16
C TYR A 64 4.79 -8.44 -19.35
N PRO A 65 5.79 -7.70 -19.88
CA PRO A 65 6.49 -6.66 -19.12
C PRO A 65 5.60 -5.55 -18.56
N ASN A 66 4.61 -5.06 -19.32
CA ASN A 66 3.75 -3.98 -18.83
C ASN A 66 2.93 -4.41 -17.61
N ALA A 67 2.27 -5.57 -17.67
CA ALA A 67 1.52 -6.10 -16.52
C ALA A 67 2.43 -6.46 -15.34
N ALA A 68 3.65 -6.92 -15.65
CA ALA A 68 4.65 -7.21 -14.63
C ALA A 68 5.09 -5.96 -13.87
N LYS A 69 5.42 -4.88 -14.60
CA LYS A 69 5.82 -3.61 -14.01
C LYS A 69 4.74 -3.05 -13.09
N ASP A 70 3.50 -2.98 -13.57
CA ASP A 70 2.37 -2.45 -12.79
C ASP A 70 2.16 -3.25 -11.48
N THR A 71 2.33 -4.57 -11.53
CA THR A 71 2.19 -5.45 -10.36
C THR A 71 3.36 -5.26 -9.38
N LEU A 72 4.58 -5.23 -9.90
CA LEU A 72 5.79 -5.06 -9.07
C LEU A 72 5.74 -3.71 -8.35
N GLU A 73 5.37 -2.62 -9.03
CA GLU A 73 5.21 -1.29 -8.44
C GLU A 73 4.18 -1.30 -7.30
N GLN A 74 3.01 -1.94 -7.51
CA GLN A 74 1.99 -2.08 -6.48
C GLN A 74 2.46 -2.88 -5.26
N VAL A 75 3.21 -3.96 -5.46
CA VAL A 75 3.76 -4.78 -4.37
C VAL A 75 4.79 -3.98 -3.57
N TRP A 76 5.72 -3.29 -4.24
CA TRP A 76 6.73 -2.47 -3.56
C TRP A 76 6.11 -1.29 -2.81
N GLU A 77 5.12 -0.61 -3.40
CA GLU A 77 4.39 0.46 -2.73
C GLU A 77 3.63 -0.06 -1.51
N GLY A 78 2.86 -1.15 -1.69
CA GLY A 78 2.03 -1.71 -0.64
C GLY A 78 2.83 -2.28 0.53
N LEU A 79 4.05 -2.77 0.29
CA LEU A 79 4.93 -3.30 1.32
C LEU A 79 5.94 -2.27 1.84
N SER A 80 5.88 -1.01 1.43
CA SER A 80 6.73 0.03 2.03
C SER A 80 6.47 0.17 3.55
N PRO A 81 7.51 0.34 4.40
CA PRO A 81 8.93 0.56 4.09
C PRO A 81 9.78 -0.72 4.10
N GLY A 82 9.20 -1.89 3.83
CA GLY A 82 9.91 -3.16 3.87
C GLY A 82 11.01 -3.27 2.82
N GLU A 83 12.14 -3.86 3.18
CA GLU A 83 13.25 -4.17 2.28
C GLU A 83 13.14 -5.62 1.80
N ALA A 84 13.19 -5.83 0.49
CA ALA A 84 13.03 -7.15 -0.11
C ALA A 84 14.37 -7.86 -0.37
N THR A 85 14.39 -9.19 -0.26
CA THR A 85 15.50 -10.04 -0.69
C THR A 85 14.97 -11.33 -1.28
N PHE A 86 15.24 -11.54 -2.56
CA PHE A 86 14.90 -12.73 -3.33
C PHE A 86 16.13 -13.60 -3.57
N ARG A 87 15.95 -14.93 -3.49
CA ARG A 87 16.99 -15.91 -3.80
C ARG A 87 16.40 -17.07 -4.58
N VAL A 88 17.11 -17.55 -5.59
CA VAL A 88 16.74 -18.80 -6.26
C VAL A 88 17.09 -19.98 -5.35
N THR A 89 16.09 -20.71 -4.89
CA THR A 89 16.27 -21.89 -4.03
C THR A 89 16.26 -23.19 -4.84
N GLN A 90 15.59 -23.20 -5.99
CA GLN A 90 15.55 -24.34 -6.90
C GLN A 90 15.50 -23.87 -8.35
N PHE A 91 16.18 -24.59 -9.23
CA PHE A 91 16.06 -24.44 -10.68
C PHE A 91 16.16 -25.82 -11.33
N MET A 92 15.24 -26.12 -12.24
CA MET A 92 15.15 -27.41 -12.90
C MET A 92 14.80 -27.23 -14.37
N GLU A 93 15.63 -27.79 -15.25
CA GLU A 93 15.32 -27.86 -16.68
C GLU A 93 14.25 -28.94 -16.92
N LEU A 94 13.18 -28.58 -17.63
CA LEU A 94 12.10 -29.51 -18.00
C LEU A 94 12.22 -30.00 -19.45
N GLY A 95 13.09 -29.38 -20.25
CA GLY A 95 13.35 -29.72 -21.63
C GLY A 95 14.06 -28.58 -22.37
N ALA A 96 14.16 -28.67 -23.69
CA ALA A 96 14.91 -27.70 -24.51
C ALA A 96 14.29 -26.29 -24.55
N THR A 97 13.03 -26.14 -24.14
CA THR A 97 12.25 -24.89 -24.27
C THR A 97 11.55 -24.46 -22.99
N SER A 98 11.73 -25.17 -21.88
CA SER A 98 11.09 -24.84 -20.61
C SER A 98 11.95 -25.23 -19.42
N SER A 99 11.89 -24.42 -18.38
CA SER A 99 12.50 -24.66 -17.07
C SER A 99 11.56 -24.17 -15.98
N TYR A 100 11.77 -24.68 -14.77
CA TYR A 100 11.02 -24.33 -13.58
C TYR A 100 11.96 -23.80 -12.51
N PHE A 101 11.51 -22.85 -11.70
CA PHE A 101 12.28 -22.30 -10.60
C PHE A 101 11.42 -22.08 -9.35
N THR A 102 12.10 -22.01 -8.22
CA THR A 102 11.51 -21.58 -6.94
C THR A 102 12.38 -20.47 -6.37
N LEU A 103 11.73 -19.40 -5.92
CA LEU A 103 12.38 -18.31 -5.21
C LEU A 103 11.95 -18.33 -3.74
N SER A 104 12.86 -18.03 -2.83
CA SER A 104 12.52 -17.53 -1.50
C SER A 104 12.53 -16.01 -1.54
N ALA A 105 11.49 -15.38 -1.01
CA ALA A 105 11.41 -13.96 -0.77
C ALA A 105 11.45 -13.71 0.74
N LEU A 106 12.22 -12.71 1.15
CA LEU A 106 12.28 -12.17 2.50
C LEU A 106 11.94 -10.69 2.43
N TRP A 107 11.01 -10.23 3.25
CA TRP A 107 10.75 -8.82 3.48
C TRP A 107 11.10 -8.48 4.93
N ASN A 108 11.99 -7.50 5.15
CA ASN A 108 12.34 -6.99 6.46
C ASN A 108 11.64 -5.64 6.71
N PHE A 109 10.85 -5.53 7.77
CA PHE A 109 10.13 -4.30 8.15
C PHE A 109 10.76 -3.63 9.39
N GLY A 110 12.03 -3.92 9.69
CA GLY A 110 12.78 -3.53 10.89
C GLY A 110 12.95 -4.67 11.89
N GLU A 111 13.41 -4.34 13.11
CA GLU A 111 13.76 -5.32 14.15
C GLU A 111 12.62 -6.32 14.41
N ASP A 112 12.98 -7.61 14.38
CA ASP A 112 12.12 -8.79 14.58
C ASP A 112 10.84 -8.83 13.72
N ARG A 113 10.85 -8.18 12.55
CA ARG A 113 9.70 -8.11 11.64
C ARG A 113 10.08 -8.60 10.25
N ASP A 114 10.29 -9.90 10.15
CA ASP A 114 10.59 -10.58 8.89
C ASP A 114 9.38 -11.36 8.38
N TRP A 115 9.10 -11.22 7.09
CA TRP A 115 8.14 -12.06 6.39
C TRP A 115 8.84 -12.83 5.28
N THR A 116 8.92 -14.15 5.45
CA THR A 116 9.51 -15.06 4.45
C THR A 116 8.43 -15.88 3.78
N TYR A 117 8.51 -16.03 2.46
CA TYR A 117 7.67 -16.92 1.68
C TYR A 117 8.42 -17.50 0.49
N GLN A 118 7.78 -18.44 -0.21
CA GLN A 118 8.27 -19.00 -1.47
C GLN A 118 7.29 -18.76 -2.59
N VAL A 119 7.82 -18.53 -3.79
CA VAL A 119 7.07 -18.44 -5.03
C VAL A 119 7.66 -19.36 -6.07
N GLN A 120 6.82 -19.79 -7.00
CA GLN A 120 7.16 -20.78 -8.01
C GLN A 120 6.85 -20.19 -9.37
N GLY A 121 7.71 -20.49 -10.35
CA GLY A 121 7.55 -19.95 -11.69
C GLY A 121 8.17 -20.85 -12.74
N SER A 122 7.90 -20.52 -13.99
CA SER A 122 8.52 -21.19 -15.14
C SER A 122 9.17 -20.18 -16.06
N VAL A 123 10.21 -20.62 -16.76
CA VAL A 123 10.83 -19.88 -17.87
C VAL A 123 10.53 -20.65 -19.15
N ARG A 124 10.16 -19.94 -20.20
CA ARG A 124 9.87 -20.50 -21.53
C ARG A 124 10.68 -19.82 -22.61
N LYS A 125 11.10 -20.59 -23.61
CA LYS A 125 11.79 -20.07 -24.79
C LYS A 125 10.75 -19.56 -25.80
N LEU A 126 10.68 -18.25 -25.97
CA LEU A 126 9.84 -17.58 -26.97
C LEU A 126 10.67 -17.22 -28.22
N SER A 127 10.02 -16.71 -29.27
CA SER A 127 10.69 -16.21 -30.47
C SER A 127 11.65 -15.05 -30.17
N VAL A 128 11.37 -14.27 -29.12
CA VAL A 128 12.17 -13.14 -28.63
C VAL A 128 13.23 -13.55 -27.59
N GLY A 129 13.41 -14.85 -27.35
CA GLY A 129 14.32 -15.41 -26.34
C GLY A 129 13.62 -15.99 -25.12
N TRP A 130 14.39 -16.38 -24.11
CA TRP A 130 13.86 -16.87 -22.85
C TRP A 130 13.14 -15.77 -22.09
N ARG A 131 12.00 -16.10 -21.46
CA ARG A 131 11.22 -15.22 -20.60
C ARG A 131 10.62 -15.99 -19.45
N ILE A 132 10.53 -15.36 -18.28
CA ILE A 132 9.69 -15.86 -17.18
C ILE A 132 8.23 -15.83 -17.68
N SER A 133 7.54 -16.96 -17.59
CA SER A 133 6.10 -17.02 -17.85
C SER A 133 5.41 -16.17 -16.79
N TRP A 134 4.96 -14.99 -17.18
CA TRP A 134 4.37 -14.03 -16.26
C TRP A 134 3.05 -14.56 -15.69
N ASP A 135 2.94 -14.48 -14.38
CA ASP A 135 1.77 -14.68 -13.53
C ASP A 135 2.06 -13.89 -12.24
N PRO A 136 1.14 -13.08 -11.68
CA PRO A 136 1.49 -12.27 -10.51
C PRO A 136 1.89 -13.12 -9.27
N GLU A 137 1.54 -14.41 -9.22
CA GLU A 137 1.99 -15.35 -8.18
C GLU A 137 3.50 -15.64 -8.24
N VAL A 138 4.20 -15.28 -9.33
CA VAL A 138 5.68 -15.36 -9.39
C VAL A 138 6.37 -14.29 -8.54
N VAL A 139 5.62 -13.30 -8.05
CA VAL A 139 6.10 -12.24 -7.15
C VAL A 139 5.74 -12.54 -5.69
N ALA A 140 4.46 -12.83 -5.42
CA ALA A 140 3.96 -13.12 -4.08
C ALA A 140 2.80 -14.13 -4.11
N PRO A 141 2.66 -15.00 -3.09
CA PRO A 141 1.60 -16.01 -3.06
C PRO A 141 0.21 -15.38 -3.02
N MET A 142 -0.76 -16.03 -3.69
CA MET A 142 -2.17 -15.59 -3.76
C MET A 142 -2.38 -14.18 -4.35
N LEU A 143 -1.37 -13.65 -5.05
CA LEU A 143 -1.51 -12.43 -5.82
C LEU A 143 -2.24 -12.78 -7.13
N GLY A 144 -3.56 -12.95 -7.06
CA GLY A 144 -4.39 -13.13 -8.26
C GLY A 144 -4.67 -11.79 -8.95
N ASP A 145 -5.30 -11.84 -10.13
CA ASP A 145 -5.71 -10.63 -10.86
C ASP A 145 -6.51 -9.65 -9.98
N GLY A 146 -6.02 -8.42 -9.84
CA GLY A 146 -6.65 -7.36 -9.06
C GLY A 146 -6.45 -7.44 -7.53
N SER A 147 -5.65 -8.38 -7.04
CA SER A 147 -5.28 -8.45 -5.63
C SER A 147 -4.22 -7.39 -5.28
N VAL A 148 -4.32 -6.82 -4.09
CA VAL A 148 -3.32 -5.86 -3.56
C VAL A 148 -2.68 -6.46 -2.32
N LEU A 149 -1.37 -6.36 -2.23
CA LEU A 149 -0.60 -6.78 -1.07
C LEU A 149 -0.15 -5.54 -0.29
N LYS A 150 -0.50 -5.46 0.99
CA LYS A 150 -0.22 -4.29 1.83
C LYS A 150 0.33 -4.67 3.19
N PHE A 151 1.37 -3.97 3.62
CA PHE A 151 1.83 -3.97 5.01
C PHE A 151 0.99 -2.98 5.83
N ASP A 152 0.34 -3.48 6.88
CA ASP A 152 -0.46 -2.65 7.78
C ASP A 152 -0.09 -2.94 9.24
N ARG A 153 -0.18 -1.91 10.08
CA ARG A 153 0.07 -2.05 11.52
C ARG A 153 -1.26 -2.30 12.21
N SER A 154 -1.47 -3.52 12.69
CA SER A 154 -2.52 -3.77 13.67
C SER A 154 -2.00 -3.42 15.06
N TYR A 155 -2.64 -2.47 15.72
CA TYR A 155 -2.42 -2.26 17.15
C TYR A 155 -3.15 -3.35 17.92
N THR A 156 -2.40 -4.21 18.60
CA THR A 156 -2.97 -5.20 19.51
C THR A 156 -2.88 -4.66 20.93
N GLY A 157 -3.93 -3.99 21.41
CA GLY A 157 -4.02 -3.52 22.80
C GLY A 157 -4.98 -2.34 22.98
N ILE A 158 -5.59 -2.25 24.16
CA ILE A 158 -6.38 -1.09 24.59
C ILE A 158 -5.40 0.09 24.77
N PRO A 159 -5.58 1.23 24.09
CA PRO A 159 -4.74 2.40 24.29
C PRO A 159 -4.71 2.84 25.76
N VAL A 160 -3.51 3.09 26.28
CA VAL A 160 -3.29 3.61 27.63
C VAL A 160 -2.41 4.86 27.60
N VAL A 161 -2.74 5.84 28.44
CA VAL A 161 -1.89 7.00 28.73
C VAL A 161 -1.30 6.80 30.12
N LEU A 162 0.03 6.86 30.21
CA LEU A 162 0.76 6.72 31.48
C LEU A 162 1.16 8.10 32.01
N ASP A 163 1.25 8.23 33.33
CA ASP A 163 1.87 9.38 33.99
C ASP A 163 3.42 9.28 33.95
N HIS A 164 4.10 10.28 34.49
CA HIS A 164 5.57 10.33 34.50
C HIS A 164 6.24 9.28 35.43
N HIS A 165 5.46 8.61 36.27
CA HIS A 165 5.87 7.50 37.13
C HIS A 165 5.49 6.13 36.55
N GLY A 166 4.83 6.08 35.38
CA GLY A 166 4.36 4.86 34.73
C GLY A 166 2.99 4.37 35.22
N GLY A 167 2.28 5.15 36.04
CA GLY A 167 0.90 4.86 36.46
C GLY A 167 -0.10 5.09 35.33
N VAL A 168 -1.14 4.27 35.23
CA VAL A 168 -2.20 4.44 34.21
C VAL A 168 -3.05 5.67 34.56
N MET A 169 -3.06 6.66 33.66
CA MET A 169 -3.86 7.88 33.78
C MET A 169 -5.15 7.79 32.96
N MET A 170 -5.06 7.26 31.73
CA MET A 170 -6.23 7.06 30.88
C MET A 170 -6.19 5.68 30.26
N THR A 171 -7.36 5.06 30.13
CA THR A 171 -7.54 3.83 29.37
C THR A 171 -8.70 4.01 28.43
N GLU A 172 -8.63 3.38 27.26
CA GLU A 172 -9.80 3.30 26.40
C GLU A 172 -10.88 2.45 27.09
N GLN A 173 -12.10 2.98 27.10
CA GLN A 173 -13.31 2.31 27.58
C GLN A 173 -14.41 2.51 26.55
N THR A 174 -15.33 1.56 26.46
CA THR A 174 -16.54 1.74 25.66
C THR A 174 -17.51 2.67 26.40
N ILE A 175 -17.94 3.71 25.70
CA ILE A 175 -19.03 4.59 26.10
C ILE A 175 -20.25 4.27 25.26
N ASN A 176 -21.38 4.13 25.94
CA ASN A 176 -22.69 3.89 25.34
C ASN A 176 -23.44 5.23 25.36
N SER A 177 -23.49 5.89 24.22
CA SER A 177 -24.27 7.11 24.02
C SER A 177 -25.72 6.72 23.80
N ILE A 178 -26.61 7.18 24.68
CA ILE A 178 -28.05 7.01 24.55
C ILE A 178 -28.58 8.21 23.79
N VAL A 179 -29.06 7.97 22.57
CA VAL A 179 -29.34 8.98 21.57
C VAL A 179 -30.83 8.99 21.26
N LEU A 180 -31.39 10.19 21.17
CA LEU A 180 -32.74 10.47 20.70
C LEU A 180 -32.71 10.65 19.19
N ASP A 181 -33.45 9.82 18.46
CA ASP A 181 -33.60 9.87 17.01
C ASP A 181 -35.02 10.32 16.64
N PRO A 182 -35.21 11.60 16.23
CA PRO A 182 -36.53 12.12 15.87
C PRO A 182 -37.21 11.35 14.73
N SER A 183 -36.44 10.71 13.83
CA SER A 183 -37.00 9.95 12.70
C SER A 183 -37.70 8.66 13.12
N GLN A 184 -37.38 8.16 14.32
CA GLN A 184 -37.94 6.94 14.90
C GLN A 184 -38.82 7.22 16.13
N MET A 185 -39.16 8.49 16.36
CA MET A 185 -39.81 8.96 17.57
C MET A 185 -41.27 9.37 17.30
N PRO A 186 -42.26 8.52 17.66
CA PRO A 186 -43.66 8.83 17.39
C PRO A 186 -44.20 9.97 18.25
N ASP A 187 -43.74 10.07 19.50
CA ASP A 187 -44.15 11.08 20.48
C ASP A 187 -42.92 11.55 21.28
N PRO A 188 -42.43 12.78 21.02
CA PRO A 188 -41.28 13.32 21.74
C PRO A 188 -41.48 13.48 23.25
N VAL A 189 -42.71 13.69 23.72
CA VAL A 189 -43.00 13.84 25.15
C VAL A 189 -42.96 12.48 25.83
N ASP A 190 -43.61 11.46 25.25
CA ASP A 190 -43.58 10.09 25.81
C ASP A 190 -42.14 9.54 25.83
N THR A 191 -41.44 9.61 24.69
CA THR A 191 -40.07 9.07 24.57
C THR A 191 -39.12 9.71 25.58
N THR A 192 -39.12 11.04 25.71
CA THR A 192 -38.21 11.73 26.63
C THR A 192 -38.57 11.51 28.09
N ASN A 193 -39.86 11.41 28.46
CA ASN A 193 -40.25 11.09 29.84
C ASN A 193 -39.84 9.66 30.22
N ARG A 194 -40.11 8.68 29.35
CA ARG A 194 -39.71 7.28 29.57
C ARG A 194 -38.19 7.13 29.67
N LEU A 195 -37.45 7.86 28.81
CA LEU A 195 -36.00 7.82 28.86
C LEU A 195 -35.46 8.44 30.15
N ALA A 196 -36.04 9.56 30.61
CA ALA A 196 -35.66 10.20 31.87
C ALA A 196 -35.87 9.24 33.07
N GLU A 197 -37.00 8.54 33.12
CA GLU A 197 -37.27 7.52 34.14
C GLU A 197 -36.27 6.35 34.07
N ALA A 198 -35.94 5.89 32.85
CA ALA A 198 -35.00 4.80 32.64
C ALA A 198 -33.59 5.13 33.17
N ILE A 199 -33.10 6.36 32.91
CA ILE A 199 -31.74 6.80 33.27
C ILE A 199 -31.63 7.42 34.66
N ALA A 200 -32.75 7.70 35.35
CA ALA A 200 -32.76 8.34 36.66
C ALA A 200 -31.80 7.72 37.71
N PRO A 201 -31.55 6.39 37.75
CA PRO A 201 -30.60 5.82 38.71
C PRO A 201 -29.14 6.29 38.55
N VAL A 202 -28.74 6.70 37.33
CA VAL A 202 -27.35 7.07 37.01
C VAL A 202 -27.22 8.55 36.59
N ALA A 203 -28.27 9.13 36.01
CA ALA A 203 -28.29 10.49 35.50
C ALA A 203 -29.57 11.24 35.91
N PRO A 204 -29.84 11.43 37.22
CA PRO A 204 -31.10 12.01 37.71
C PRO A 204 -31.33 13.49 37.32
N LEU A 205 -30.29 14.17 36.82
CA LEU A 205 -30.37 15.56 36.36
C LEU A 205 -30.82 15.68 34.90
N ILE A 206 -30.86 14.58 34.14
CA ILE A 206 -31.33 14.57 32.75
C ILE A 206 -32.83 14.27 32.75
N THR A 207 -33.64 15.28 32.44
CA THR A 207 -35.10 15.20 32.50
C THR A 207 -35.73 15.18 31.11
N GLY A 208 -37.00 14.77 31.03
CA GLY A 208 -37.76 14.86 29.79
C GLY A 208 -37.89 16.29 29.25
N GLU A 209 -37.91 17.28 30.15
CA GLU A 209 -37.88 18.70 29.79
C GLU A 209 -36.53 19.12 29.20
N SER A 210 -35.40 18.76 29.85
CA SER A 210 -34.08 19.13 29.34
C SER A 210 -33.79 18.50 27.98
N MET A 211 -34.15 17.22 27.80
CA MET A 211 -33.97 16.52 26.52
C MET A 211 -34.79 17.15 25.39
N ARG A 212 -36.06 17.50 25.64
CA ARG A 212 -36.88 18.21 24.64
C ARG A 212 -36.30 19.58 24.30
N ALA A 213 -35.81 20.32 25.30
CA ALA A 213 -35.15 21.61 25.06
C ALA A 213 -33.88 21.46 24.19
N ASP A 214 -33.14 20.36 24.33
CA ASP A 214 -31.97 20.08 23.48
C ASP A 214 -32.35 19.63 22.07
N MET A 215 -33.45 18.88 21.92
CA MET A 215 -34.04 18.56 20.61
C MET A 215 -34.58 19.80 19.87
N GLU A 216 -35.17 20.76 20.58
CA GLU A 216 -35.65 22.02 20.00
C GLU A 216 -34.51 22.89 19.47
N LYS A 217 -33.33 22.84 20.10
CA LYS A 217 -32.12 23.53 19.60
C LYS A 217 -31.55 22.88 18.35
N ASN A 218 -31.82 21.60 18.11
CA ASN A 218 -31.29 20.83 16.98
C ASN A 218 -32.43 20.11 16.21
N PRO A 219 -33.32 20.85 15.53
CA PRO A 219 -34.53 20.25 14.95
C PRO A 219 -34.21 19.21 13.88
N GLY A 220 -34.74 17.99 14.06
CA GLY A 220 -34.58 16.88 13.11
C GLY A 220 -33.23 16.15 13.20
N GLU A 221 -32.32 16.61 14.06
CA GLU A 221 -31.04 15.95 14.30
C GLU A 221 -31.14 14.94 15.44
N LYS A 222 -30.23 13.96 15.44
CA LYS A 222 -30.04 13.07 16.58
C LYS A 222 -29.42 13.83 17.75
N VAL A 223 -29.93 13.62 18.96
CA VAL A 223 -29.43 14.29 20.17
C VAL A 223 -29.01 13.27 21.22
N THR A 224 -27.76 13.33 21.67
CA THR A 224 -27.27 12.48 22.77
C THR A 224 -27.86 12.95 24.09
N ALA A 225 -28.70 12.12 24.69
CA ALA A 225 -29.31 12.39 26.00
C ALA A 225 -28.32 12.17 27.14
N VAL A 226 -27.57 11.07 27.10
CA VAL A 226 -26.58 10.72 28.13
C VAL A 226 -25.50 9.80 27.57
N ARG A 227 -24.29 9.90 28.12
CA ARG A 227 -23.16 9.00 27.83
C ARG A 227 -22.92 8.13 29.04
N LEU A 228 -23.03 6.81 28.89
CA LEU A 228 -22.91 5.85 29.98
C LEU A 228 -21.64 5.01 29.82
N ARG A 229 -20.90 4.82 30.91
CA ARG A 229 -19.85 3.80 30.97
C ARG A 229 -20.49 2.42 30.87
N ASP A 230 -19.74 1.43 30.39
CA ASP A 230 -20.25 0.05 30.22
C ASP A 230 -20.94 -0.53 31.46
N GLY A 231 -20.40 -0.28 32.66
CA GLY A 231 -21.02 -0.74 33.91
C GLY A 231 -22.42 -0.15 34.15
N ASP A 232 -22.58 1.15 33.91
CA ASP A 232 -23.86 1.85 34.07
C ASP A 232 -24.84 1.44 32.97
N PHE A 233 -24.35 1.29 31.73
CA PHE A 233 -25.16 0.82 30.61
C PHE A 233 -25.70 -0.58 30.85
N ALA A 234 -24.86 -1.54 31.27
CA ALA A 234 -25.27 -2.91 31.53
C ALA A 234 -26.38 -3.01 32.60
N TYR A 235 -26.37 -2.12 33.59
CA TYR A 235 -27.43 -2.04 34.61
C TYR A 235 -28.77 -1.54 34.05
N LEU A 236 -28.74 -0.74 32.98
CA LEU A 236 -29.90 -0.06 32.40
C LEU A 236 -30.35 -0.61 31.05
N GLU A 237 -29.58 -1.48 30.40
CA GLU A 237 -29.73 -1.88 29.00
C GLU A 237 -31.16 -2.30 28.64
N SER A 238 -31.79 -3.11 29.50
CA SER A 238 -33.16 -3.60 29.29
C SER A 238 -34.23 -2.51 29.28
N ARG A 239 -33.91 -1.31 29.78
CA ARG A 239 -34.82 -0.16 29.90
C ARG A 239 -34.82 0.73 28.66
N PHE A 240 -33.88 0.56 27.73
CA PHE A 240 -33.77 1.39 26.52
C PHE A 240 -34.67 0.95 25.35
N GLN A 241 -35.59 0.00 25.57
CA GLN A 241 -36.61 -0.40 24.60
C GLN A 241 -37.71 0.68 24.49
N ILE A 242 -37.32 1.86 24.02
CA ILE A 242 -38.16 3.05 23.92
C ILE A 242 -38.10 3.52 22.45
N PRO A 243 -39.24 3.67 21.75
CA PRO A 243 -39.26 4.22 20.40
C PRO A 243 -38.55 5.57 20.32
N GLY A 244 -37.66 5.74 19.35
CA GLY A 244 -36.86 6.96 19.19
C GLY A 244 -35.60 7.01 20.07
N VAL A 245 -35.29 5.95 20.84
CA VAL A 245 -34.01 5.82 21.56
C VAL A 245 -33.13 4.82 20.85
N VAL A 246 -31.90 5.22 20.52
CA VAL A 246 -30.87 4.38 19.92
C VAL A 246 -29.61 4.42 20.79
N VAL A 247 -28.85 3.32 20.78
CA VAL A 247 -27.60 3.21 21.53
C VAL A 247 -26.45 3.19 20.54
N GLU A 248 -25.55 4.17 20.66
CA GLU A 248 -24.34 4.27 19.85
C GLU A 248 -23.13 3.99 20.74
N LYS A 249 -22.35 2.96 20.40
CA LYS A 249 -21.18 2.53 21.19
C LYS A 249 -19.91 3.08 20.59
N GLU A 250 -19.11 3.76 21.40
CA GLU A 250 -17.89 4.43 20.97
C GLU A 250 -16.72 4.08 21.90
N PRO A 251 -15.57 3.62 21.37
CA PRO A 251 -14.34 3.58 22.16
C PRO A 251 -13.91 5.02 22.47
N THR A 252 -13.65 5.32 23.74
CA THR A 252 -13.21 6.64 24.20
C THR A 252 -12.07 6.48 25.21
N LEU A 253 -11.02 7.28 25.09
CA LEU A 253 -10.01 7.41 26.15
C LEU A 253 -10.59 8.18 27.34
N ILE A 254 -10.65 7.53 28.50
CA ILE A 254 -11.21 8.10 29.72
C ILE A 254 -10.18 8.07 30.82
N MET A 255 -10.12 9.15 31.60
CA MET A 255 -9.33 9.21 32.82
C MET A 255 -9.79 8.12 33.79
N SER A 256 -8.84 7.28 34.20
CA SER A 256 -9.06 6.15 35.09
C SER A 256 -9.47 6.59 36.49
#